data_AF-A0A1M7BPB9-F1
#
_entry.id   AF-A0A1M7BPB9-F1
#
_cell.length_a   1.000
_cell.length_b   1.000
_cell.length_c   1.000
_cell.angle_alpha   90.00
_cell.angle_beta   90.00
_cell.angle_gamma   90.00
#
_symmetry.space_group_name_H-M   'P 1'
#
loop_
_entity.id
_entity.type
_entity.pdbx_description
1 polymer ?
#
loop_
_entity_poly.entity_id
_entity_poly.type
_entity_poly.pdbx_seq_one_letter_code
_entity_poly.pdbx_strand_id
1 'polypeptide(L)'
;MGTMIHRMIGGAVVLAWLWMVRHLRSWAPGLDIAASSGFGRAGSGADYVLLLPLLAAALLIFPDFFVDRFSPSSELTNEPLLGAGFWRFFGYFALLVSWGLLQLFR
;
A
#
# COMPACT_ATOMS: atom_id res chain seq x y z
N MET A 1 -9.95 8.94 18.53
CA MET A 1 -10.98 8.31 17.67
C MET A 1 -10.54 8.20 16.21
N GLY A 2 -9.97 9.25 15.59
CA GLY A 2 -9.51 9.19 14.19
C GLY A 2 -8.45 8.12 13.88
N THR A 3 -7.56 7.80 14.83
CA THR A 3 -6.52 6.76 14.66
C THR A 3 -7.07 5.36 14.41
N MET A 4 -8.19 4.98 15.04
CA MET A 4 -8.79 3.66 14.88
C MET A 4 -9.39 3.47 13.48
N ILE A 5 -9.97 4.52 12.91
CA ILE A 5 -10.59 4.47 11.57
C ILE A 5 -9.53 4.14 10.51
N HIS A 6 -8.36 4.77 10.55
CA HIS A 6 -7.27 4.49 9.61
C HIS A 6 -6.80 3.04 9.71
N ARG A 7 -6.67 2.51 10.93
CA ARG A 7 -6.32 1.10 11.17
C ARG A 7 -7.37 0.14 10.62
N MET A 8 -8.66 0.45 10.82
CA MET A 8 -9.76 -0.34 10.27
C MET A 8 -9.74 -0.34 8.74
N ILE A 9 -9.51 0.82 8.11
CA ILE A 9 -9.39 0.94 6.66
C ILE A 9 -8.20 0.11 6.16
N GLY A 10 -7.02 0.24 6.78
CA GLY A 10 -5.86 -0.57 6.43
C GLY A 10 -6.13 -2.08 6.58
N GLY A 11 -6.85 -2.49 7.64
CA GLY A 11 -7.29 -3.88 7.80
C GLY A 11 -8.22 -4.35 6.69
N ALA A 12 -9.20 -3.52 6.29
CA ALA A 12 -10.07 -3.81 5.16
C ALA A 12 -9.29 -3.92 3.84
N VAL A 13 -8.27 -3.09 3.63
CA VAL A 13 -7.37 -3.17 2.47
C VAL A 13 -6.62 -4.51 2.45
N VAL A 14 -6.11 -4.99 3.58
CA VAL A 14 -5.46 -6.31 3.66
C VAL A 14 -6.44 -7.43 3.30
N LEU A 15 -7.66 -7.39 3.82
CA LEU A 15 -8.68 -8.40 3.50
C LEU A 15 -9.07 -8.37 2.01
N ALA A 16 -9.27 -7.19 1.44
CA ALA A 16 -9.56 -7.03 0.02
C ALA A 16 -8.39 -7.53 -0.85
N TRP A 17 -7.15 -7.26 -0.43
CA TRP A 17 -5.94 -7.76 -1.09
C TRP A 17 -5.84 -9.29 -1.04
N LEU A 18 -6.08 -9.92 0.12
CA LEU A 18 -6.09 -11.38 0.24
C LEU A 18 -7.15 -12.02 -0.66
N TRP A 19 -8.35 -11.41 -0.70
CA TRP A 19 -9.42 -11.86 -1.57
C TRP A 19 -9.05 -11.72 -3.06
N MET A 20 -8.44 -10.59 -3.44
CA MET A 20 -7.92 -10.32 -4.79
C MET A 20 -6.92 -11.39 -5.22
N VAL A 21 -5.88 -11.62 -4.43
CA VAL A 21 -4.81 -12.58 -4.76
C VAL A 21 -5.37 -13.99 -4.90
N ARG A 22 -6.33 -14.37 -4.04
CA ARG A 22 -7.02 -15.67 -4.14
C ARG A 22 -7.84 -15.83 -5.43
N HIS A 23 -8.37 -14.74 -5.98
CA HIS A 23 -9.26 -14.73 -7.14
C HIS A 23 -8.63 -14.02 -8.36
N LEU A 24 -7.30 -13.93 -8.39
CA LEU A 24 -6.55 -13.10 -9.36
C LEU A 24 -6.90 -13.49 -10.79
N ARG A 25 -6.87 -14.78 -11.10
CA ARG A 25 -7.18 -15.34 -12.42
C ARG A 25 -8.59 -14.99 -12.92
N SER A 26 -9.56 -14.87 -12.03
CA SER A 26 -10.94 -14.52 -12.40
C SER A 26 -11.19 -13.01 -12.43
N TRP A 27 -10.47 -12.23 -11.64
CA TRP A 27 -10.76 -10.81 -11.42
C TRP A 27 -9.86 -9.86 -12.21
N ALA A 28 -8.60 -10.25 -12.41
CA ALA A 28 -7.59 -9.51 -13.16
C ALA A 28 -6.71 -10.52 -13.93
N PRO A 29 -7.25 -11.17 -14.98
CA PRO A 29 -6.53 -12.23 -15.71
C PRO A 29 -5.23 -11.72 -16.35
N GLY A 30 -5.17 -10.45 -16.76
CA GLY A 30 -3.94 -9.83 -17.25
C GLY A 30 -2.84 -9.75 -16.20
N LEU A 31 -3.21 -9.57 -14.92
CA LEU A 31 -2.28 -9.54 -13.80
C LEU A 31 -1.77 -10.94 -13.44
N ASP A 32 -2.63 -11.96 -13.51
CA ASP A 32 -2.25 -13.37 -13.32
C ASP A 32 -1.25 -13.84 -14.39
N ILE A 33 -1.49 -13.49 -15.65
CA ILE A 33 -0.58 -13.78 -16.76
C ILE A 33 0.74 -13.01 -16.60
N ALA A 34 0.69 -11.72 -16.24
CA ALA A 34 1.89 -10.93 -16.03
C ALA A 34 2.74 -11.44 -14.84
N ALA A 35 2.11 -11.77 -13.71
CA ALA A 35 2.78 -12.30 -12.52
C ALA A 35 3.39 -13.70 -12.77
N SER A 36 2.68 -14.57 -13.49
CA SER A 36 3.17 -15.92 -13.84
C SER A 36 4.25 -15.92 -14.91
N SER A 37 4.35 -14.85 -15.71
CA SER A 37 5.27 -14.79 -16.85
C SER A 37 6.74 -14.75 -16.48
N GLY A 38 7.12 -14.39 -15.24
CA GLY A 38 8.48 -14.48 -14.69
C GLY A 38 9.62 -13.76 -15.44
N PHE A 39 9.34 -13.20 -16.62
CA PHE A 39 10.33 -12.72 -17.58
C PHE A 39 10.01 -11.27 -17.99
N GLY A 40 10.95 -10.36 -17.69
CA GLY A 40 10.96 -8.98 -18.21
C GLY A 40 10.12 -7.96 -17.42
N ARG A 41 9.89 -6.79 -18.03
CA ARG A 41 9.22 -5.61 -17.43
C ARG A 41 7.77 -5.88 -16.99
N ALA A 42 7.11 -6.90 -17.55
CA ALA A 42 5.74 -7.27 -17.22
C ALA A 42 5.62 -7.88 -15.81
N GLY A 43 6.55 -8.78 -15.44
CA GLY A 43 6.61 -9.35 -14.08
C GLY A 43 6.88 -8.28 -13.02
N SER A 44 7.85 -7.39 -13.27
CA SER A 44 8.12 -6.28 -12.35
C SER A 44 6.94 -5.32 -12.21
N GLY A 45 6.14 -5.13 -13.28
CA GLY A 45 4.92 -4.32 -13.24
C GLY A 45 3.86 -4.93 -12.34
N ALA A 46 3.68 -6.26 -12.42
CA ALA A 46 2.74 -7.00 -11.57
C ALA A 46 3.09 -6.92 -10.08
N ASP A 47 4.38 -6.96 -9.75
CA ASP A 47 4.86 -6.83 -8.36
C ASP A 47 4.43 -5.50 -7.73
N TYR A 48 4.51 -4.38 -8.48
CA TYR A 48 4.03 -3.08 -7.97
C TYR A 48 2.53 -3.09 -7.70
N VAL A 49 1.73 -3.71 -8.58
CA VAL A 49 0.27 -3.81 -8.39
C VAL A 49 -0.07 -4.64 -7.15
N LEU A 50 0.71 -5.69 -6.88
CA LEU A 50 0.50 -6.60 -5.76
C LEU A 50 1.04 -6.05 -4.43
N LEU A 51 2.17 -5.33 -4.42
CA LEU A 51 2.82 -4.86 -3.20
C LEU A 51 2.31 -3.50 -2.72
N LEU A 52 1.89 -2.62 -3.63
CA LEU A 52 1.44 -1.28 -3.28
C LEU A 52 0.21 -1.23 -2.35
N PRO A 53 -0.81 -2.12 -2.48
CA PRO A 53 -1.89 -2.23 -1.49
C PRO A 53 -1.38 -2.58 -0.08
N LEU A 54 -0.36 -3.43 0.02
CA LEU A 54 0.22 -3.81 1.31
C LEU A 54 0.98 -2.64 1.94
N LEU A 55 1.71 -1.88 1.13
CA LEU A 55 2.37 -0.65 1.58
C LEU A 55 1.34 0.38 2.08
N ALA A 56 0.25 0.57 1.33
CA ALA A 56 -0.84 1.45 1.73
C ALA A 56 -1.44 1.02 3.08
N ALA A 57 -1.72 -0.29 3.25
CA ALA A 57 -2.22 -0.82 4.51
C ALA A 57 -1.22 -0.63 5.66
N ALA A 58 0.07 -0.90 5.45
CA ALA A 58 1.10 -0.74 6.48
C ALA A 58 1.18 0.72 6.98
N LEU A 59 1.15 1.69 6.06
CA LEU A 59 1.15 3.12 6.37
C LEU A 59 -0.09 3.57 7.16
N LEU A 60 -1.24 2.95 6.91
CA LEU A 60 -2.50 3.25 7.60
C LEU A 60 -2.60 2.57 8.98
N ILE A 61 -2.09 1.35 9.11
CA ILE A 61 -2.17 0.56 10.36
C ILE A 61 -1.11 1.01 11.37
N PHE A 62 0.13 1.18 10.91
CA PHE A 62 1.30 1.43 11.74
C PHE A 62 2.00 2.75 11.42
N PRO A 63 1.30 3.89 11.34
CA PRO A 63 1.93 5.16 10.94
C PRO A 63 3.06 5.57 11.90
N ASP A 64 2.92 5.26 13.19
CA ASP A 64 3.90 5.62 14.23
C ASP A 64 5.24 4.92 14.00
N PHE A 65 5.23 3.67 13.52
CA PHE A 65 6.45 2.96 13.13
C PHE A 65 7.22 3.71 12.02
N PHE A 66 6.50 4.30 11.06
CA PHE A 66 7.13 5.06 9.98
C PHE A 66 7.62 6.44 10.44
N VAL A 67 6.89 7.08 11.37
CA VAL A 67 7.37 8.29 12.04
C VAL A 67 8.72 8.02 12.68
N ASP A 68 8.80 7.00 13.54
CA ASP A 68 10.00 6.72 14.33
C ASP A 68 11.20 6.30 13.48
N ARG A 69 10.94 5.61 12.35
CA ARG A 69 12.00 5.02 11.52
C ARG A 69 12.46 5.89 10.35
N PHE A 70 11.55 6.67 9.77
CA PHE A 70 11.79 7.37 8.51
C PHE A 70 11.53 8.87 8.56
N SER A 71 10.91 9.39 9.63
CA SER A 71 10.81 10.84 9.77
C SER A 71 12.20 11.42 10.05
N PRO A 72 12.65 12.46 9.33
CA PRO A 72 13.77 13.27 9.78
C PRO A 72 13.41 13.95 11.10
N SER A 73 14.42 14.14 11.96
CA SER A 73 14.29 14.80 13.25
C SER A 73 14.80 16.25 13.19
N SER A 74 14.15 17.13 13.93
CA SER A 74 14.60 18.52 14.13
C SER A 74 15.91 18.56 14.91
N GLU A 75 16.91 19.31 14.45
CA GLU A 75 18.19 19.48 15.17
C GLU A 75 18.03 20.24 16.50
N LEU A 76 16.98 21.06 16.62
CA LEU A 76 16.74 21.91 17.80
C LEU A 76 15.94 21.20 18.91
N THR A 77 14.96 20.38 18.52
CA THR A 77 13.99 19.76 19.46
C THR A 77 14.08 18.25 19.49
N ASN A 78 14.83 17.64 18.55
CA ASN A 78 14.87 16.20 18.30
C ASN A 78 13.50 15.54 18.06
N GLU A 79 12.50 16.35 17.70
CA GLU A 79 11.15 15.87 17.37
C GLU A 79 11.03 15.50 15.88
N PRO A 80 10.22 14.48 15.54
CA PRO A 80 10.00 14.09 14.15
C PRO A 80 9.27 15.19 13.38
N LEU A 81 9.85 15.61 12.25
CA LEU A 81 9.26 16.63 11.36
C LEU A 81 8.02 16.12 10.61
N LEU A 82 7.97 14.82 10.30
CA LEU A 82 6.88 14.15 9.59
C LEU A 82 6.08 13.29 10.55
N GLY A 83 5.02 13.85 11.10
CA GLY A 83 4.12 13.14 12.01
C GLY A 83 3.25 12.09 11.33
N ALA A 84 2.52 11.31 12.14
CA ALA A 84 1.67 10.22 11.68
C ALA A 84 0.63 10.62 10.61
N GLY A 85 0.20 11.88 10.61
CA GLY A 85 -0.72 12.41 9.60
C GLY A 85 -0.15 12.39 8.17
N PHE A 86 1.15 12.69 8.03
CA PHE A 86 1.85 12.63 6.75
C PHE A 86 1.87 11.20 6.19
N TRP A 87 2.25 10.23 7.02
CA TRP A 87 2.29 8.82 6.62
C TRP A 87 0.92 8.26 6.28
N ARG A 88 -0.13 8.66 7.01
CA ARG A 88 -1.52 8.31 6.66
C ARG A 88 -1.95 8.88 5.32
N PHE A 89 -1.60 10.14 5.04
CA PHE A 89 -1.88 10.75 3.74
C PHE A 89 -1.22 9.95 2.61
N PHE A 90 0.05 9.57 2.77
CA PHE A 90 0.73 8.69 1.82
C PHE A 90 0.10 7.30 1.72
N GLY A 91 -0.41 6.74 2.82
CA GLY A 91 -1.17 5.49 2.79
C GLY A 91 -2.41 5.57 1.90
N TYR A 92 -3.19 6.65 2.02
CA TYR A 92 -4.35 6.88 1.15
C TYR A 92 -3.96 7.17 -0.31
N PHE A 93 -2.91 7.94 -0.54
CA PHE A 93 -2.40 8.19 -1.87
C PHE A 93 -1.92 6.88 -2.55
N ALA A 94 -1.17 6.05 -1.83
CA ALA A 94 -0.74 4.74 -2.31
C ALA A 94 -1.92 3.82 -2.63
N LEU A 95 -2.99 3.87 -1.83
CA LEU A 95 -4.22 3.13 -2.10
C LEU A 95 -4.90 3.60 -3.41
N LEU A 96 -4.97 4.90 -3.64
CA LEU A 96 -5.52 5.47 -4.87
C LEU A 96 -4.68 5.07 -6.09
N VAL A 97 -3.35 5.17 -6.00
CA VAL A 97 -2.43 4.74 -7.07
C VAL A 97 -2.57 3.24 -7.33
N SER A 98 -2.63 2.43 -6.28
CA SER A 98 -2.83 0.99 -6.39
C SER A 98 -4.13 0.64 -7.11
N TRP A 99 -5.22 1.33 -6.79
CA TRP A 99 -6.49 1.17 -7.49
C TRP A 99 -6.37 1.54 -8.98
N GLY A 100 -5.73 2.66 -9.29
CA GLY A 100 -5.48 3.09 -10.67
C GLY A 100 -4.67 2.07 -11.46
N LEU A 101 -3.60 1.54 -10.85
CA LEU A 101 -2.78 0.48 -11.44
C LEU A 101 -3.59 -0.80 -11.68
N LEU A 102 -4.44 -1.21 -10.73
CA LEU A 102 -5.28 -2.40 -10.88
C LEU A 102 -6.24 -2.29 -12.08
N GLN A 103 -6.79 -1.10 -12.36
CA GLN A 103 -7.68 -0.91 -13.52
C GLN A 103 -6.97 -1.11 -14.86
N LEU A 104 -5.63 -1.01 -14.92
CA LEU A 104 -4.87 -1.25 -16.15
C LEU A 104 -4.77 -2.74 -16.51
N PHE A 105 -5.05 -3.65 -15.55
CA PHE A 105 -4.92 -5.10 -15.71
C PHE A 105 -6.26 -5.86 -15.65
N ARG A 106 -7.38 -5.13 -15.49
CA ARG A 106 -8.73 -5.66 -15.65
C ARG A 106 -9.10 -5.73 -17.13
#